data_AF-A0A530ZQ92-F1
#
_entry.id   AF-A0A530ZQ92-F1
#
_cell.length_a   1.000
_cell.length_b   1.000
_cell.length_c   1.000
_cell.angle_alpha   90.00
_cell.angle_beta   90.00
_cell.angle_gamma   90.00
#
_symmetry.space_group_name_H-M   'P 1'
#
loop_
_entity.id
_entity.type
_entity.pdbx_description
1 polymer ?
#
loop_
_entity_poly.entity_id
_entity_poly.type
_entity_poly.pdbx_seq_one_letter_code
_entity_poly.pdbx_strand_id
1 'polypeptide(L)'
;MGEMKPYPKYFEKIRIRPEKDAELKSRSPICQWDGCKEAGTHRAPVGRMKEGEYFQFCFDHVREYNKGFNYFSGVPDTEIARFQKEAMTGHRPTWKMGVNGASTRSSPDFAQQRSGRAGYYNRMRDPFDLFKGPKDPREARERKA
;
A
#
# COMPACT_ATOMS: atom_id res chain seq x y z
N MET A 1 58.76 26.65 29.97
CA MET A 1 58.05 25.62 29.18
C MET A 1 56.68 25.46 29.81
N GLY A 2 55.61 25.95 29.16
CA GLY A 2 54.26 25.91 29.72
C GLY A 2 53.62 24.54 29.54
N GLU A 3 53.19 23.91 30.63
CA GLU A 3 52.45 22.65 30.61
C GLU A 3 51.17 22.76 29.78
N MET A 4 51.13 22.04 28.67
CA MET A 4 49.94 21.93 27.83
C MET A 4 49.00 20.91 28.50
N LYS A 5 47.92 21.40 29.12
CA LYS A 5 46.92 20.52 29.74
C LYS A 5 46.24 19.66 28.65
N PRO A 6 46.22 18.32 28.78
CA PRO A 6 45.75 17.41 27.73
C PRO A 6 44.26 17.57 27.40
N TYR A 7 43.47 18.15 28.31
CA TYR A 7 42.06 18.46 28.10
C TYR A 7 41.78 19.95 28.31
N PRO A 8 41.61 20.72 27.23
CA PRO A 8 41.26 22.13 27.35
C PRO A 8 39.78 22.32 27.76
N LYS A 9 39.53 23.37 28.56
CA LYS A 9 38.23 23.68 29.21
C LYS A 9 37.03 23.82 28.27
N TYR A 10 37.25 23.83 26.95
CA TYR A 10 36.18 23.89 25.96
C TYR A 10 35.50 22.52 25.75
N PHE A 11 36.18 21.39 25.94
CA PHE A 11 35.57 20.06 25.81
C PHE A 11 34.54 19.77 26.91
N GLU A 12 34.68 20.34 28.09
CA GLU A 12 33.72 20.21 29.20
C GLU A 12 32.37 20.89 28.92
N LYS A 13 32.30 21.82 27.96
CA LYS A 13 31.07 22.52 27.58
C LYS A 13 30.30 21.83 26.46
N ILE A 14 30.87 20.77 25.87
CA ILE A 14 30.20 20.03 24.81
C ILE A 14 29.13 19.15 25.45
N ARG A 15 27.87 19.57 25.34
CA ARG A 15 26.71 18.73 25.69
C ARG A 15 26.50 17.67 24.60
N ILE A 16 27.20 16.56 24.72
CA ILE A 16 26.94 15.36 23.92
C ILE A 16 25.67 14.72 24.47
N ARG A 17 24.64 14.62 23.63
CA ARG A 17 23.46 13.84 23.99
C ARG A 17 23.87 12.36 24.02
N PRO A 18 23.55 11.61 25.08
CA PRO A 18 23.85 10.19 25.11
C PRO A 18 23.18 9.50 23.91
N GLU A 19 23.90 8.57 23.29
CA GLU A 19 23.40 7.81 22.16
C GLU A 19 22.24 6.93 22.62
N LYS A 20 21.03 7.21 22.12
CA LYS A 20 19.82 6.45 22.46
C LYS A 20 19.98 4.95 22.17
N ASP A 21 20.76 4.62 21.14
CA ASP A 21 21.00 3.23 20.74
C ASP A 21 21.83 2.46 21.78
N ALA A 22 22.72 3.13 22.51
CA ALA A 22 23.49 2.53 23.60
C ALA A 22 22.62 2.23 24.83
N GLU A 23 21.67 3.11 25.15
CA GLU A 23 20.71 2.90 26.24
C GLU A 23 19.68 1.80 25.90
N LEU A 24 19.26 1.73 24.64
CA LEU A 24 18.41 0.63 24.17
C LEU A 24 19.13 -0.72 24.27
N LYS A 25 20.44 -0.77 23.97
CA LYS A 25 21.28 -1.97 24.09
C LYS A 25 21.49 -2.43 25.54
N SER A 26 21.57 -1.51 26.50
CA SER A 26 21.81 -1.85 27.91
C SER A 26 20.56 -2.35 28.64
N ARG A 27 19.36 -2.00 28.17
CA ARG A 27 18.07 -2.44 28.74
C ARG A 27 17.36 -3.49 27.89
N SER A 28 17.97 -3.98 26.80
CA SER A 28 17.30 -4.98 25.97
C SER A 28 17.31 -6.34 26.64
N PRO A 29 16.18 -7.06 26.60
CA PRO A 29 16.11 -8.46 26.99
C PRO A 29 16.89 -9.34 26.00
N ILE A 30 17.17 -10.58 26.39
CA ILE A 30 17.88 -11.54 25.54
C ILE A 30 16.98 -11.95 24.37
N CYS A 31 17.57 -12.18 23.19
CA CYS A 31 16.88 -12.72 22.03
C CYS A 31 16.15 -14.03 22.37
N GLN A 32 14.88 -14.13 22.03
CA GLN A 32 14.03 -15.30 22.31
C GLN A 32 14.17 -16.41 21.25
N TRP A 33 15.26 -16.41 20.49
CA TRP A 33 15.53 -17.40 19.46
C TRP A 33 16.33 -18.54 20.07
N ASP A 34 16.04 -19.78 19.67
CA ASP A 34 16.68 -20.97 20.24
C ASP A 34 18.20 -20.91 20.09
N GLY A 35 18.90 -20.84 21.22
CA GLY A 35 20.37 -20.80 21.26
C GLY A 35 21.00 -19.42 21.04
N CYS A 36 20.23 -18.35 20.86
CA CYS A 36 20.77 -16.99 20.73
C CYS A 36 20.93 -16.31 22.09
N LYS A 37 22.07 -15.62 22.30
CA LYS A 37 22.36 -14.82 23.50
C LYS A 37 22.55 -13.33 23.22
N GLU A 38 22.18 -12.88 22.02
CA GLU A 38 22.30 -11.48 21.64
C GLU A 38 21.17 -10.62 22.23
N ALA A 39 21.33 -9.30 22.16
CA ALA A 39 20.33 -8.35 22.63
C ALA A 39 19.10 -8.34 21.71
N GLY A 40 17.93 -8.63 22.27
CA GLY A 40 16.62 -8.61 21.63
C GLY A 40 16.02 -7.21 21.54
N THR A 41 16.60 -6.33 20.72
CA THR A 41 16.15 -4.94 20.57
C THR A 41 14.87 -4.79 19.74
N HIS A 42 14.55 -5.77 18.91
CA HIS A 42 13.48 -5.67 17.91
C HIS A 42 12.30 -6.56 18.26
N ARG A 43 11.08 -6.06 18.01
CA ARG A 43 9.83 -6.76 18.30
C ARG A 43 9.26 -7.39 17.03
N ALA A 44 8.85 -8.66 17.10
CA ALA A 44 8.18 -9.37 16.02
C ALA A 44 6.81 -9.89 16.49
N PRO A 45 5.74 -9.78 15.68
CA PRO A 45 4.41 -10.25 16.04
C PRO A 45 4.39 -11.79 16.15
N VAL A 46 3.65 -12.36 17.09
CA VAL A 46 3.59 -13.83 17.27
C VAL A 46 2.72 -14.51 16.20
N GLY A 47 1.71 -13.82 15.68
CA GLY A 47 0.83 -14.35 14.63
C GLY A 47 -0.54 -13.67 14.63
N ARG A 48 -1.39 -14.05 13.67
CA ARG A 48 -2.71 -13.45 13.45
C ARG A 48 -3.69 -13.62 14.63
N MET A 49 -3.62 -14.73 15.35
CA MET A 49 -4.53 -15.00 16.49
C MET A 49 -4.00 -14.49 17.83
N LYS A 50 -2.82 -13.86 17.84
CA LYS A 50 -2.13 -13.37 19.03
C LYS A 50 -1.77 -11.89 18.85
N GLU A 51 -2.78 -11.12 18.46
CA GLU A 51 -2.64 -9.67 18.28
C GLU A 51 -2.29 -9.02 19.63
N GLY A 52 -1.16 -8.31 19.67
CA GLY A 52 -0.66 -7.67 20.89
C GLY A 52 0.44 -8.44 21.61
N GLU A 53 0.67 -9.71 21.26
CA GLU A 53 1.84 -10.47 21.73
C GLU A 53 3.00 -10.30 20.74
N TYR A 54 4.20 -10.05 21.28
CA TYR A 54 5.40 -9.83 20.48
C TYR A 54 6.58 -10.61 21.06
N PHE A 55 7.35 -11.24 20.18
CA PHE A 55 8.67 -11.78 20.51
C PHE A 55 9.73 -10.69 20.40
N GLN A 56 10.81 -10.83 21.18
CA GLN A 56 11.97 -9.96 21.10
C GLN A 56 13.15 -10.71 20.49
N PHE A 57 13.68 -10.19 19.39
CA PHE A 57 14.75 -10.80 18.61
C PHE A 57 15.90 -9.82 18.36
N CYS A 58 17.08 -10.37 18.12
CA CYS A 58 18.21 -9.61 17.59
C CYS A 58 18.02 -9.33 16.09
N PHE A 59 18.86 -8.47 15.52
CA PHE A 59 18.72 -8.02 14.14
C PHE A 59 18.74 -9.15 13.10
N ASP A 60 19.57 -10.16 13.30
CA ASP A 60 19.69 -11.28 12.36
C ASP A 60 18.47 -12.21 12.45
N HIS A 61 17.99 -12.53 13.65
CA HIS A 61 16.81 -13.38 13.83
C HIS A 61 15.51 -12.70 13.42
N VAL A 62 15.39 -11.37 13.52
CA VAL A 62 14.23 -10.66 12.95
C VAL A 62 14.15 -10.85 11.44
N ARG A 63 15.29 -10.85 10.74
CA ARG A 63 15.32 -11.05 9.29
C ARG A 63 14.91 -12.47 8.93
N GLU A 64 15.41 -13.47 9.66
CA GLU A 64 15.00 -14.87 9.52
C GLU A 64 13.49 -15.02 9.75
N TYR A 65 12.98 -14.45 10.84
CA TYR A 65 11.56 -14.49 11.20
C TYR A 65 10.69 -13.84 10.11
N ASN A 66 11.04 -12.64 9.66
CA ASN A 66 10.27 -11.90 8.65
C ASN A 66 10.24 -12.60 7.29
N LYS A 67 11.29 -13.35 6.92
CA LYS A 67 11.29 -14.14 5.68
C LYS A 67 10.27 -15.27 5.72
N GLY A 68 10.07 -15.89 6.89
CA GLY A 68 9.09 -16.97 7.08
C GLY A 68 7.70 -16.50 7.50
N PHE A 69 7.55 -15.24 7.91
CA PHE A 69 6.31 -14.73 8.45
C PHE A 69 5.30 -14.40 7.35
N ASN A 70 4.15 -15.08 7.36
CA ASN A 70 3.01 -14.74 6.53
C ASN A 70 1.78 -14.51 7.42
N TYR A 71 1.28 -13.28 7.46
CA TYR A 71 0.09 -12.92 8.24
C TYR A 71 -1.17 -13.69 7.79
N PHE A 72 -1.27 -14.06 6.51
CA PHE A 72 -2.41 -14.79 5.94
C PHE A 72 -2.22 -16.31 5.90
N SER A 73 -1.24 -16.85 6.62
CA SER A 73 -1.05 -18.30 6.71
C SER A 73 -2.32 -18.99 7.23
N GLY A 74 -2.92 -19.89 6.44
CA GLY A 74 -4.12 -20.64 6.81
C GLY A 74 -5.46 -19.96 6.45
N VAL A 75 -5.44 -18.77 5.84
CA VAL A 75 -6.63 -18.11 5.30
C VAL A 75 -6.87 -18.59 3.86
N PRO A 76 -8.10 -18.93 3.46
CA PRO A 76 -8.38 -19.33 2.08
C PRO A 76 -8.20 -18.17 1.11
N ASP A 77 -7.77 -18.45 -0.12
CA ASP A 77 -7.49 -17.43 -1.14
C ASP A 77 -8.70 -16.52 -1.44
N THR A 78 -9.92 -17.03 -1.26
CA THR A 78 -11.16 -16.25 -1.42
C THR A 78 -11.27 -15.12 -0.41
N GLU A 79 -10.88 -15.35 0.84
CA GLU A 79 -10.86 -14.34 1.89
C GLU A 79 -9.72 -13.35 1.70
N ILE A 80 -8.57 -13.80 1.19
CA ILE A 80 -7.45 -12.93 0.81
C ILE A 80 -7.89 -11.98 -0.31
N ALA A 81 -8.56 -12.48 -1.34
CA ALA A 81 -9.07 -11.66 -2.44
C ALA A 81 -10.14 -10.66 -1.96
N ARG A 82 -10.98 -11.03 -0.99
CA ARG A 82 -11.93 -10.10 -0.36
C ARG A 82 -11.19 -9.01 0.40
N PHE A 83 -10.21 -9.37 1.24
CA PHE A 83 -9.41 -8.43 2.01
C PHE A 83 -8.69 -7.43 1.10
N GLN A 84 -8.12 -7.88 -0.01
CA GLN A 84 -7.49 -7.00 -1.00
C GLN A 84 -8.49 -5.99 -1.58
N LYS A 85 -9.70 -6.41 -1.96
CA LYS A 85 -10.74 -5.50 -2.47
C LYS A 85 -11.17 -4.46 -1.44
N GLU A 86 -11.29 -4.86 -0.18
CA GLU A 86 -11.64 -3.97 0.93
C GLU A 86 -10.49 -2.99 1.23
N ALA A 87 -9.24 -3.46 1.22
CA ALA A 87 -8.06 -2.65 1.45
C ALA A 87 -7.88 -1.57 0.37
N MET A 88 -8.21 -1.84 -0.89
CA MET A 88 -8.26 -0.83 -1.96
C MET A 88 -9.19 0.33 -1.63
N THR A 89 -10.22 0.06 -0.82
CA THR A 89 -11.23 1.04 -0.38
C THR A 89 -10.91 1.58 1.02
N GLY A 90 -9.79 1.17 1.62
CA GLY A 90 -9.41 1.52 2.99
C GLY A 90 -10.38 0.99 4.05
N HIS A 91 -11.00 -0.18 3.82
CA HIS A 91 -12.05 -0.77 4.66
C HIS A 91 -13.29 0.13 4.86
N ARG A 92 -13.45 1.16 4.02
CA ARG A 92 -14.63 2.02 4.07
C ARG A 92 -15.80 1.34 3.36
N PRO A 93 -16.98 1.23 4.00
CA PRO A 93 -18.16 0.67 3.34
C PRO A 93 -18.52 1.57 2.15
N THR A 94 -18.37 1.04 0.94
CA THR A 94 -18.79 1.73 -0.28
C THR A 94 -20.11 1.18 -0.76
N TRP A 95 -21.02 2.10 -1.06
CA TRP A 95 -22.30 1.80 -1.66
C TRP A 95 -22.13 2.04 -3.14
N LYS A 96 -22.50 1.07 -3.99
CA LYS A 96 -22.53 1.30 -5.43
C LYS A 96 -23.65 2.30 -5.73
N MET A 97 -23.31 3.57 -5.82
CA MET A 97 -24.22 4.60 -6.29
C MET A 97 -24.40 4.45 -7.80
N GLY A 98 -25.63 4.14 -8.23
CA GLY A 98 -26.03 4.18 -9.65
C GLY A 98 -25.63 2.95 -10.47
N VAL A 99 -26.28 1.82 -10.24
CA VAL A 99 -26.31 0.74 -11.25
C VAL A 99 -27.76 0.27 -11.39
N ASN A 100 -28.60 1.14 -11.97
CA ASN A 100 -29.90 0.90 -12.62
C ASN A 100 -30.42 2.29 -13.10
N GLY A 101 -30.67 2.59 -14.38
CA GLY A 101 -30.56 1.83 -15.61
C GLY A 101 -30.44 2.77 -16.82
N ALA A 102 -29.88 2.24 -17.91
CA ALA A 102 -29.52 2.91 -19.16
C ALA A 102 -28.26 3.82 -19.10
N SER A 103 -27.27 3.51 -19.93
CA SER A 103 -26.08 4.34 -20.23
C SER A 103 -24.85 4.24 -19.31
N THR A 104 -24.33 3.02 -19.09
CA THR A 104 -22.89 2.89 -18.79
C THR A 104 -22.34 1.53 -19.22
N ARG A 105 -22.45 1.25 -20.53
CA ARG A 105 -21.45 0.40 -21.20
C ARG A 105 -20.43 1.30 -21.89
N SER A 106 -19.73 2.14 -21.12
CA SER A 106 -18.45 2.67 -21.58
C SER A 106 -17.33 1.72 -21.12
N SER A 107 -17.40 0.47 -21.56
CA SER A 107 -16.14 -0.13 -22.03
C SER A 107 -15.79 0.63 -23.30
N PRO A 108 -14.52 0.98 -23.56
CA PRO A 108 -14.16 1.58 -24.83
C PRO A 108 -14.49 0.56 -25.91
N ASP A 109 -15.65 0.71 -26.55
CA ASP A 109 -15.99 -0.02 -27.76
C ASP A 109 -14.85 0.25 -28.74
N PHE A 110 -14.03 -0.77 -28.97
CA PHE A 110 -13.00 -0.74 -30.00
C PHE A 110 -13.66 -0.27 -31.30
N ALA A 111 -13.27 0.91 -31.77
CA ALA A 111 -13.93 1.55 -32.90
C ALA A 111 -13.88 0.64 -34.12
N GLN A 112 -15.03 0.10 -34.54
CA GLN A 112 -15.17 -0.75 -35.73
C GLN A 112 -15.00 0.02 -37.06
N GLN A 113 -14.69 1.32 -37.02
CA GLN A 113 -14.60 2.18 -38.19
C GLN A 113 -13.14 2.31 -38.66
N ARG A 114 -12.90 2.09 -39.95
CA ARG A 114 -11.57 2.22 -40.59
C ARG A 114 -10.98 3.60 -40.37
N SER A 115 -9.71 3.64 -39.98
CA SER A 115 -8.90 4.80 -39.62
C SER A 115 -8.73 5.90 -40.69
N GLY A 116 -9.27 5.74 -41.90
CA GLY A 116 -9.10 6.69 -43.01
C GLY A 116 -9.84 8.03 -42.87
N ARG A 117 -10.73 8.18 -41.88
CA ARG A 117 -11.48 9.43 -41.62
C ARG A 117 -11.55 9.80 -40.13
N ALA A 118 -10.71 9.15 -39.31
CA ALA A 118 -10.79 9.15 -37.84
C ALA A 118 -10.64 10.52 -37.17
N GLY A 119 -9.95 11.48 -37.79
CA GLY A 119 -9.74 12.82 -37.22
C GLY A 119 -10.95 13.76 -37.24
N TYR A 120 -11.95 13.47 -38.08
CA TYR A 120 -13.19 14.27 -38.14
C TYR A 120 -14.22 13.76 -37.13
N TYR A 121 -14.39 12.43 -37.03
CA TYR A 121 -15.38 11.82 -36.13
C TYR A 121 -14.97 11.82 -34.65
N ASN A 122 -13.67 11.81 -34.33
CA ASN A 122 -13.23 11.93 -32.92
C ASN A 122 -13.46 13.31 -32.31
N ARG A 123 -13.58 14.38 -33.13
CA ARG A 123 -13.86 15.73 -32.63
C ARG A 123 -15.34 16.00 -32.36
N MET A 124 -16.23 15.11 -32.81
CA MET A 124 -17.68 15.22 -32.62
C MET A 124 -18.26 14.07 -31.78
N ARG A 125 -17.42 13.18 -31.25
CA ARG A 125 -17.87 12.07 -30.42
C ARG A 125 -17.76 12.46 -28.94
N ASP A 126 -18.90 12.67 -28.31
CA ASP A 126 -19.02 12.92 -26.88
C ASP A 126 -18.72 11.63 -26.10
N PRO A 127 -17.63 11.57 -25.29
CA PRO A 127 -17.29 10.39 -24.50
C PRO A 127 -18.34 9.99 -23.46
N PHE A 128 -19.23 10.92 -23.10
CA PHE A 128 -20.29 10.72 -22.11
C PHE A 128 -21.70 10.64 -22.73
N ASP A 129 -21.80 10.75 -24.06
CA ASP A 129 -23.06 10.69 -24.82
C ASP A 129 -24.16 11.64 -24.26
N LEU A 130 -23.75 12.79 -23.73
CA LEU A 130 -24.62 13.83 -23.16
C LEU A 130 -25.32 14.63 -24.26
N PHE A 131 -24.64 14.82 -25.39
CA PHE A 131 -25.19 15.45 -26.57
C PHE A 131 -25.33 14.39 -27.66
N LYS A 132 -26.57 13.92 -27.90
CA LYS A 132 -26.89 12.95 -28.96
C LYS A 132 -26.17 13.35 -30.25
N GLY A 133 -25.17 12.57 -30.64
CA GLY A 133 -24.37 12.81 -31.83
C GLY A 133 -25.23 12.84 -33.10
N PRO A 134 -24.67 13.30 -34.24
CA PRO A 134 -25.41 13.37 -35.49
C PRO A 134 -26.03 12.01 -35.82
N LYS A 135 -27.35 11.98 -36.01
CA LYS A 135 -28.11 10.77 -36.36
C LYS A 135 -27.49 10.11 -37.60
N ASP A 136 -27.23 8.81 -37.51
CA ASP A 136 -26.77 8.02 -38.64
C ASP A 136 -27.83 8.07 -39.75
N PRO A 137 -27.51 8.51 -40.97
CA PRO A 137 -28.46 8.53 -42.09
C PRO A 137 -28.98 7.13 -42.48
N ARG A 138 -28.44 6.05 -41.90
CA ARG A 138 -28.92 4.67 -42.07
C ARG A 138 -30.02 4.27 -41.09
N GLU A 139 -30.35 5.12 -40.11
CA GLU A 139 -31.43 4.85 -39.17
C GLU A 139 -32.78 5.02 -39.90
N ALA A 140 -33.51 3.92 -40.09
CA ALA A 140 -34.75 3.91 -40.86
C ALA A 140 -35.80 4.84 -40.20
N ARG A 141 -36.30 5.79 -40.98
CA ARG A 141 -37.31 6.74 -40.52
C ARG A 141 -38.65 6.01 -40.39
N GLU A 142 -39.09 5.71 -39.18
CA GLU A 142 -40.43 5.17 -38.93
C GLU A 142 -41.48 6.12 -39.54
N ARG A 143 -42.25 5.61 -40.49
CA ARG A 143 -43.40 6.32 -41.05
C ARG A 143 -44.53 6.25 -40.03
N LYS A 144 -44.92 7.40 -39.49
CA LYS A 144 -46.13 7.50 -38.68
C LYS A 144 -47.35 7.18 -39.54
N ALA A 145 -48.23 6.32 -39.02
CA ALA A 145 -49.55 6.02 -39.57
C ALA A 145 -50.49 7.23 -39.42
#